data_AF-A0A7C6SIU9-F1
#
_entry.id   AF-A0A7C6SIU9-F1
#
_cell.length_a   1.000
_cell.length_b   1.000
_cell.length_c   1.000
_cell.angle_alpha   90.00
_cell.angle_beta   90.00
_cell.angle_gamma   90.00
#
_symmetry.space_group_name_H-M   'P 1'
#
loop_
_entity.id
_entity.type
_entity.pdbx_description
1 polymer ?
#
loop_
_entity_poly.entity_id
_entity_poly.type
_entity_poly.pdbx_seq_one_letter_code
_entity_poly.pdbx_strand_id
1 'polypeptide(L)'
;MSLSMNYIDTDKLEVFLGKLETDSKAAGDQIQEKSAVIIKSRIEGQLNRIRSGTKESVSRSKKNNTKYKHMADDVKITKKKDEFGERTIRVQGGKKTGTLWHIVNDGTYRTNATHFMDKAMKEAEPEIQAVIDAELSKAGD
;
A
#
# COMPACT_ATOMS: atom_id res chain seq x y z
N MET A 1 38.47 24.06 34.50
CA MET A 1 37.13 24.41 34.01
C MET A 1 36.27 23.17 34.07
N SER A 2 35.51 23.01 35.15
CA SER A 2 34.53 21.94 35.27
C SER A 2 33.33 22.30 34.40
N LEU A 3 33.02 21.47 33.40
CA LEU A 3 31.73 21.53 32.72
C LEU A 3 30.66 21.17 33.76
N SER A 4 29.98 22.19 34.31
CA SER A 4 28.71 22.01 34.98
C SER A 4 27.68 21.66 33.90
N MET A 5 27.55 20.37 33.61
CA MET A 5 26.45 19.86 32.80
C MET A 5 25.18 20.01 33.64
N ASN A 6 24.36 20.99 33.29
CA ASN A 6 23.13 21.31 34.01
C ASN A 6 22.21 20.09 33.98
N TYR A 7 22.14 19.39 35.11
CA TYR A 7 21.30 18.21 35.41
C TYR A 7 19.83 18.61 35.64
N ILE A 8 19.35 19.60 34.90
CA ILE A 8 17.97 20.07 34.95
C ILE A 8 17.39 19.62 33.61
N ASP A 9 16.36 18.76 33.67
CA ASP A 9 15.54 18.27 32.56
C ASP A 9 15.90 16.93 31.89
N THR A 10 16.61 16.00 32.54
CA THR A 10 16.68 14.59 32.06
C THR A 10 15.27 13.99 31.92
N ASP A 11 14.41 14.18 32.92
CA ASP A 11 13.02 13.69 32.89
C ASP A 11 12.18 14.34 31.78
N LYS A 12 12.36 15.64 31.53
CA LYS A 12 11.64 16.32 30.43
C LYS A 12 12.18 15.89 29.07
N LEU A 13 13.47 15.61 28.97
CA LEU A 13 14.11 15.12 27.75
C LEU A 13 13.66 13.69 27.44
N GLU A 14 13.54 12.81 28.43
CA GLU A 14 12.97 11.47 28.25
C GLU A 14 11.51 11.51 27.81
N VAL A 15 10.69 12.38 28.42
CA VAL A 15 9.28 12.58 28.01
C VAL A 15 9.20 13.15 26.59
N PHE A 16 10.09 14.06 26.22
CA PHE A 16 10.16 14.62 24.87
C PHE A 16 10.56 13.57 23.84
N LEU A 17 11.61 12.78 24.11
CA LEU A 17 12.06 11.69 23.24
C LEU A 17 10.97 10.61 23.08
N GLY A 18 10.29 10.25 24.17
CA GLY A 18 9.18 9.30 24.11
C GLY A 18 8.02 9.80 23.24
N LYS A 19 7.68 11.09 23.33
CA LYS A 19 6.66 11.71 22.47
C LYS A 19 7.10 11.75 21.00
N LEU A 20 8.35 12.12 20.75
CA LEU A 20 8.93 12.16 19.40
C LEU A 20 8.89 10.77 18.74
N GLU A 21 9.20 9.72 19.50
CA GLU A 21 9.10 8.34 19.02
C GLU A 21 7.66 7.97 18.68
N THR A 22 6.69 8.32 19.54
CA THR A 22 5.28 8.02 19.28
C THR A 22 4.72 8.79 18.09
N ASP A 23 5.09 10.06 17.94
CA ASP A 23 4.61 10.93 16.86
C ASP A 23 5.20 10.49 15.52
N SER A 24 6.49 10.13 15.50
CA SER A 24 7.15 9.57 14.32
C SER A 24 6.51 8.26 13.88
N LYS A 25 6.21 7.35 14.82
CA LYS A 25 5.51 6.10 14.54
C LYS A 25 4.10 6.35 14.00
N ALA A 26 3.36 7.30 14.58
CA ALA A 26 2.03 7.66 14.12
C ALA A 26 2.04 8.26 12.71
N ALA A 27 2.98 9.16 12.42
CA ALA A 27 3.17 9.75 11.09
C ALA A 27 3.53 8.66 10.06
N GLY A 28 4.47 7.77 10.40
CA GLY A 28 4.85 6.64 9.55
C GLY A 28 3.67 5.73 9.23
N ASP A 29 2.88 5.36 10.24
CA ASP A 29 1.67 4.54 10.05
C ASP A 29 0.64 5.22 9.14
N GLN A 30 0.44 6.54 9.27
CA GLN A 30 -0.49 7.29 8.42
C GLN A 30 -0.03 7.36 6.98
N ILE A 31 1.27 7.59 6.75
CA ILE A 31 1.86 7.59 5.40
C ILE A 31 1.63 6.22 4.75
N GLN A 32 2.00 5.13 5.44
CA GLN A 32 1.84 3.78 4.91
C GLN A 32 0.39 3.45 4.56
N GLU A 33 -0.57 3.83 5.41
CA GLU A 33 -1.99 3.58 5.17
C GLU A 33 -2.51 4.34 3.95
N LYS A 34 -2.16 5.62 3.80
CA LYS A 34 -2.55 6.44 2.66
C LYS A 34 -1.91 5.93 1.37
N SER A 35 -0.62 5.62 1.40
CA SER A 35 0.10 5.04 0.25
C SER A 35 -0.54 3.71 -0.19
N ALA A 36 -0.93 2.84 0.75
CA ALA A 36 -1.58 1.58 0.42
C ALA A 36 -2.94 1.74 -0.27
N VAL A 37 -3.72 2.75 0.12
CA VAL A 37 -5.00 3.09 -0.53
C VAL A 37 -4.77 3.57 -1.96
N ILE A 38 -3.77 4.44 -2.16
CA ILE A 38 -3.38 4.94 -3.50
C ILE A 38 -2.95 3.77 -4.39
N ILE A 39 -2.01 2.94 -3.93
CA ILE A 39 -1.50 1.79 -4.67
C ILE A 39 -2.65 0.84 -5.05
N LYS A 40 -3.55 0.56 -4.10
CA LYS A 40 -4.74 -0.25 -4.36
C LYS A 40 -5.59 0.34 -5.49
N SER A 41 -5.91 1.63 -5.43
CA SER A 41 -6.70 2.31 -6.46
C SER A 41 -6.05 2.23 -7.85
N ARG A 42 -4.73 2.42 -7.92
CA ARG A 42 -3.97 2.32 -9.18
C ARG A 42 -3.96 0.90 -9.74
N ILE A 43 -3.77 -0.11 -8.88
CA ILE A 43 -3.84 -1.51 -9.29
C ILE A 43 -5.24 -1.87 -9.81
N GLU A 44 -6.31 -1.45 -9.11
CA GLU A 44 -7.69 -1.66 -9.56
C GLU A 44 -7.94 -0.98 -10.93
N GLY A 45 -7.43 0.23 -11.12
CA GLY A 45 -7.48 0.95 -12.40
C GLY A 45 -6.79 0.20 -13.54
N GLN A 46 -5.57 -0.28 -13.33
CA GLN A 46 -4.83 -1.05 -14.33
C GLN A 46 -5.49 -2.39 -14.66
N LEU A 47 -5.95 -3.12 -13.63
CA LEU A 47 -6.67 -4.38 -13.81
C LEU A 47 -8.00 -4.17 -14.56
N ASN A 48 -8.68 -3.04 -14.33
CA ASN A 48 -9.88 -2.68 -15.09
C ASN A 48 -9.59 -2.30 -16.55
N ARG A 49 -8.43 -1.73 -16.86
CA ARG A 49 -8.00 -1.46 -18.25
C ARG A 49 -7.66 -2.75 -19.01
N ILE A 50 -7.08 -3.73 -18.31
CA ILE A 50 -6.73 -5.05 -18.87
C ILE A 50 -7.97 -5.94 -19.02
N ARG A 51 -9.08 -5.60 -18.34
CA ARG A 51 -10.33 -6.33 -18.43
C ARG A 51 -10.80 -6.35 -19.88
N SER A 52 -10.56 -7.47 -20.56
CA SER A 52 -11.03 -7.71 -21.92
C SER A 52 -12.55 -7.55 -21.94
N GLY A 53 -13.00 -6.52 -22.65
CA GLY A 53 -14.40 -6.24 -22.86
C GLY A 53 -15.02 -7.32 -23.75
N THR A 54 -15.83 -8.18 -23.14
CA THR A 54 -17.07 -8.58 -23.80
C THR A 54 -18.16 -8.44 -22.76
N LYS A 55 -19.09 -7.50 -22.96
CA LYS A 55 -20.33 -7.43 -22.15
C LYS A 55 -21.05 -8.79 -22.13
N GLU A 56 -20.82 -9.65 -23.14
CA GLU A 56 -21.26 -11.04 -23.20
C GLU A 56 -20.56 -12.01 -22.23
N SER A 57 -19.25 -11.87 -21.94
CA SER A 57 -18.54 -12.75 -21.00
C SER A 57 -18.92 -12.42 -19.55
N VAL A 58 -19.18 -11.14 -19.27
CA VAL A 58 -19.75 -10.65 -18.00
C VAL A 58 -21.18 -11.17 -17.83
N SER A 59 -22.00 -11.16 -18.89
CA SER A 59 -23.37 -11.70 -18.90
C SER A 59 -23.42 -13.22 -18.67
N ARG A 60 -22.58 -14.01 -19.36
CA ARG A 60 -22.51 -15.47 -19.19
C ARG A 60 -22.00 -15.89 -17.82
N SER A 61 -21.03 -15.15 -17.25
CA SER A 61 -20.51 -15.40 -15.90
C SER A 61 -21.55 -15.10 -14.81
N LYS A 62 -22.30 -14.00 -14.97
CA LYS A 62 -23.34 -13.56 -14.02
C LYS A 62 -24.54 -14.53 -13.95
N LYS A 63 -24.82 -15.28 -15.02
CA LYS A 63 -25.94 -16.22 -15.10
C LYS A 63 -25.64 -17.60 -14.49
N ASN A 64 -24.38 -18.04 -14.47
CA ASN A 64 -24.01 -19.43 -14.13
C ASN A 64 -22.92 -19.61 -13.06
N ASN A 65 -22.30 -18.57 -12.49
CA ASN A 65 -21.18 -18.80 -11.57
C ASN A 65 -21.06 -17.77 -10.44
N THR A 66 -21.73 -18.03 -9.32
CA THR A 66 -21.54 -17.34 -8.02
C THR A 66 -20.11 -17.40 -7.47
N LYS A 67 -19.18 -18.14 -8.11
CA LYS A 67 -17.78 -18.30 -7.67
C LYS A 67 -16.74 -17.52 -8.49
N TYR A 68 -17.11 -16.89 -9.60
CA TYR A 68 -16.16 -16.15 -10.43
C TYR A 68 -15.97 -14.72 -9.90
N LYS A 69 -14.77 -14.42 -9.39
CA LYS A 69 -14.41 -13.09 -8.89
C LYS A 69 -13.33 -12.49 -9.79
N HIS A 70 -13.55 -11.29 -10.31
CA HIS A 70 -12.55 -10.59 -11.11
C HIS A 70 -11.39 -10.12 -10.22
N MET A 71 -10.18 -10.09 -10.78
CA MET A 71 -8.97 -9.67 -10.06
C MET A 71 -9.06 -8.21 -9.60
N ALA A 72 -9.67 -7.34 -10.41
CA ALA A 72 -9.92 -5.94 -10.05
C ALA A 72 -10.83 -5.81 -8.82
N ASP A 73 -11.83 -6.70 -8.66
CA ASP A 73 -12.78 -6.66 -7.54
C ASP A 73 -12.23 -7.35 -6.26
N ASP A 74 -11.06 -7.96 -6.34
CA ASP A 74 -10.45 -8.77 -5.26
C ASP A 74 -9.10 -8.23 -4.81
N VAL A 75 -8.84 -6.93 -4.99
CA VAL A 75 -7.68 -6.26 -4.42
C VAL A 75 -7.93 -5.94 -2.95
N LYS A 76 -7.03 -6.39 -2.07
CA LYS A 76 -7.15 -6.22 -0.62
C LYS A 76 -5.87 -5.65 -0.03
N ILE A 77 -6.06 -4.83 0.99
CA ILE A 77 -4.98 -4.33 1.84
C ILE A 77 -4.94 -5.23 3.07
N THR A 78 -3.80 -5.86 3.33
CA THR A 78 -3.55 -6.67 4.51
C THR A 78 -2.50 -5.97 5.37
N LYS A 79 -2.83 -5.72 6.63
CA LYS A 79 -1.90 -5.15 7.61
C LYS A 79 -1.37 -6.31 8.46
N LYS A 80 -0.05 -6.51 8.48
CA LYS A 80 0.60 -7.54 9.29
C LYS A 80 1.67 -6.88 10.14
N LYS A 81 1.69 -7.18 11.45
CA LYS A 81 2.82 -6.83 12.31
C LYS A 81 3.87 -7.93 12.20
N ASP A 82 5.13 -7.54 12.11
CA ASP A 82 6.24 -8.47 12.15
C ASP A 82 6.58 -8.85 13.60
N GLU A 83 7.44 -9.86 13.77
CA GLU A 83 7.89 -10.33 15.09
C GLU A 83 8.57 -9.23 15.91
N PHE A 84 9.15 -8.24 15.23
CA PHE A 84 9.78 -7.06 15.80
C PHE A 84 8.80 -5.90 16.09
N GLY A 85 7.50 -6.10 15.88
CA GLY A 85 6.46 -5.10 16.12
C GLY A 85 6.25 -4.09 14.99
N GLU A 86 7.07 -4.14 13.94
CA GLU A 86 6.98 -3.28 12.76
C GLU A 86 5.74 -3.58 11.92
N ARG A 87 5.07 -2.52 11.45
CA ARG A 87 3.85 -2.64 10.66
C ARG A 87 4.20 -2.76 9.18
N THR A 88 3.81 -3.87 8.56
CA THR A 88 3.90 -4.07 7.11
C THR A 88 2.49 -4.03 6.50
N ILE A 89 2.31 -3.18 5.49
CA ILE A 89 1.09 -3.15 4.69
C ILE A 89 1.33 -3.83 3.35
N ARG A 90 0.51 -4.82 3.02
CA ARG A 90 0.57 -5.55 1.75
C ARG A 90 -0.68 -5.29 0.92
N VAL A 91 -0.49 -4.90 -0.34
CA VAL A 91 -1.58 -4.83 -1.33
C VAL A 91 -1.50 -6.09 -2.19
N GLN A 92 -2.53 -6.93 -2.13
CA GLN A 92 -2.53 -8.23 -2.81
C GLN A 92 -3.93 -8.63 -3.28
N GLY A 93 -3.97 -9.52 -4.27
CA GLY A 93 -5.20 -10.21 -4.64
C GLY A 93 -5.67 -11.16 -3.53
N GLY A 94 -6.98 -11.38 -3.42
CA GLY A 94 -7.53 -12.39 -2.52
C GLY A 94 -7.10 -13.81 -2.89
N LYS A 95 -7.41 -14.79 -2.03
CA LYS A 95 -6.91 -16.18 -2.13
C LYS A 95 -7.03 -16.83 -3.51
N LYS A 96 -8.08 -16.49 -4.28
CA LYS A 96 -8.32 -17.05 -5.62
C LYS A 96 -7.66 -16.26 -6.75
N THR A 97 -7.52 -14.95 -6.58
CA THR A 97 -7.07 -14.05 -7.63
C THR A 97 -5.59 -13.74 -7.51
N GLY A 98 -5.03 -13.68 -6.29
CA GLY A 98 -3.63 -13.34 -6.04
C GLY A 98 -2.63 -14.28 -6.71
N THR A 99 -2.94 -15.59 -6.79
CA THR A 99 -2.08 -16.54 -7.52
C THR A 99 -2.08 -16.31 -9.03
N LEU A 100 -3.06 -15.60 -9.59
CA LEU A 100 -3.11 -15.29 -11.02
C LEU A 100 -2.39 -13.98 -11.36
N TRP A 101 -2.01 -13.18 -10.36
CA TRP A 101 -1.42 -11.87 -10.57
C TRP A 101 -0.08 -11.95 -11.31
N HIS A 102 0.81 -12.88 -10.92
CA HIS A 102 2.09 -13.08 -11.60
C HIS A 102 1.89 -13.51 -13.06
N ILE A 103 0.93 -14.40 -13.33
CA ILE A 103 0.61 -14.87 -14.69
C ILE A 103 0.17 -13.71 -15.59
N VAL A 104 -0.70 -12.83 -15.07
CA VAL A 104 -1.18 -11.67 -15.82
C VAL A 104 -0.10 -10.60 -15.94
N ASN A 105 0.72 -10.42 -14.90
CA ASN A 105 1.78 -9.42 -14.88
C ASN A 105 2.91 -9.78 -15.85
N ASP A 106 3.47 -10.98 -15.70
CA ASP A 106 4.71 -11.44 -16.34
C ASP A 106 4.43 -12.14 -17.68
N GLY A 107 3.18 -12.52 -17.92
CA GLY A 107 2.79 -13.29 -19.09
C GLY A 107 3.22 -14.75 -19.00
N THR A 108 2.98 -15.48 -20.08
CA THR A 108 3.37 -16.87 -20.24
C THR A 108 3.83 -17.09 -21.68
N TYR A 109 4.28 -18.30 -22.02
CA TYR A 109 4.57 -18.65 -23.42
C TYR A 109 3.40 -18.35 -24.39
N ARG A 110 2.15 -18.33 -23.90
CA ARG A 110 0.95 -18.11 -24.73
C ARG A 110 0.35 -16.71 -24.59
N THR A 111 0.82 -15.88 -23.66
CA THR A 111 0.18 -14.60 -23.32
C THR A 111 1.22 -13.53 -23.06
N ASN A 112 1.03 -12.35 -23.64
CA ASN A 112 1.92 -11.21 -23.41
C ASN A 112 1.83 -10.69 -21.97
N ALA A 113 2.97 -10.27 -21.43
CA ALA A 113 3.07 -9.60 -20.14
C ALA A 113 2.33 -8.26 -20.16
N THR A 114 1.58 -7.97 -19.11
CA THR A 114 0.87 -6.68 -18.99
C THR A 114 1.66 -5.65 -18.17
N HIS A 115 2.55 -6.13 -17.29
CA HIS A 115 3.33 -5.33 -16.34
C HIS A 115 2.45 -4.33 -15.57
N PHE A 116 1.25 -4.78 -15.17
CA PHE A 116 0.26 -3.91 -14.56
C PHE A 116 0.70 -3.43 -13.18
N MET A 117 1.50 -4.23 -12.46
CA MET A 117 2.04 -3.82 -11.15
C MET A 117 3.03 -2.68 -11.31
N ASP A 118 3.98 -2.80 -12.25
CA ASP A 118 4.99 -1.77 -12.50
C ASP A 118 4.34 -0.46 -12.97
N LYS A 119 3.32 -0.56 -13.84
CA LYS A 119 2.54 0.59 -14.29
C LYS A 119 1.77 1.24 -13.14
N ALA A 120 1.14 0.45 -12.28
CA ALA A 120 0.43 0.97 -11.12
C ALA A 120 1.37 1.65 -10.12
N MET A 121 2.58 1.12 -9.92
CA MET A 121 3.60 1.73 -9.07
C MET A 121 4.08 3.07 -9.63
N LYS A 122 4.42 3.13 -10.93
CA LYS A 122 4.83 4.38 -11.59
C LYS A 122 3.74 5.46 -11.54
N GLU A 123 2.47 5.08 -11.69
CA GLU A 123 1.36 6.03 -11.57
C GLU A 123 1.11 6.45 -10.10
N ALA A 124 1.49 5.62 -9.12
CA ALA A 124 1.31 5.91 -7.69
C ALA A 124 2.43 6.76 -7.09
N GLU A 125 3.66 6.65 -7.61
CA GLU A 125 4.86 7.38 -7.13
C GLU A 125 4.63 8.87 -6.83
N PRO A 126 4.10 9.71 -7.77
CA PRO A 126 3.93 11.13 -7.50
C PRO A 126 2.89 11.42 -6.40
N GLU A 127 1.87 10.58 -6.29
CA GLU A 127 0.82 10.73 -5.28
C GLU A 127 1.31 10.29 -3.90
N ILE A 128 2.13 9.25 -3.85
CA ILE A 128 2.81 8.83 -2.62
C ILE A 128 3.76 9.92 -2.15
N GLN A 129 4.54 10.52 -3.05
CA GLN A 129 5.44 11.62 -2.71
C GLN A 129 4.67 12.81 -2.12
N ALA A 130 3.55 13.20 -2.75
CA ALA A 130 2.71 14.28 -2.23
C ALA A 130 2.15 13.98 -0.83
N VAL A 131 1.82 12.72 -0.53
CA VAL A 131 1.38 12.31 0.81
C VAL A 131 2.51 12.40 1.82
N ILE A 132 3.72 11.96 1.44
CA ILE A 132 4.91 12.05 2.31
C ILE A 132 5.20 13.51 2.63
N ASP A 133 5.25 14.37 1.61
CA ASP A 133 5.54 15.80 1.79
C ASP A 133 4.50 16.48 2.69
N ALA A 134 3.21 16.14 2.52
CA ALA A 134 2.12 16.70 3.32
C ALA A 134 2.10 16.22 4.78
N GLU A 135 2.60 15.01 5.07
CA GLU A 135 2.74 14.54 6.46
C GLU A 135 4.02 15.04 7.11
N LEU A 136 5.12 15.17 6.35
CA LEU A 136 6.36 15.76 6.84
C LEU A 136 6.20 17.26 7.14
N SER A 137 5.45 18.01 6.33
CA SER A 137 5.19 19.43 6.58
C SER A 137 4.43 19.65 7.89
N LYS A 138 3.53 18.74 8.26
CA LYS A 138 2.80 18.81 9.54
C LYS A 138 3.65 18.47 10.76
N ALA A 139 4.74 17.74 10.56
CA ALA A 139 5.66 17.37 11.62
C ALA A 139 6.79 18.40 11.79
N GLY A 140 6.98 19.29 10.81
CA GLY A 140 7.99 20.35 10.82
C GLY A 140 7.52 21.69 11.43
N ASP A 141 6.22 21.85 11.65
CA ASP A 141 5.59 22.99 12.34
C ASP A 141 5.29 22.65 13.82
#